data_AF-A0A357BQ34-F1
#
_entry.id   AF-A0A357BQ34-F1
#
_cell.length_a   1.000
_cell.length_b   1.000
_cell.length_c   1.000
_cell.angle_alpha   90.00
_cell.angle_beta   90.00
_cell.angle_gamma   90.00
#
_symmetry.space_group_name_H-M   'P 1'
#
loop_
_entity.id
_entity.type
_entity.pdbx_description
1 polymer ?
#
loop_
_entity_poly.entity_id
_entity_poly.type
_entity_poly.pdbx_seq_one_letter_code
_entity_poly.pdbx_strand_id
1 'polypeptide(L)'
;MQRYVFLKAFLALIALAVLCFLFRVLPGDMSWSKDGGCDNCHSGPKAKELGLDDIYAKIAALQFKHAVVEEEKCEQCHIIKGLKTGRTWEIVSPDAHKEQVFFLKDLSWDRKYKIDLKIRDNAGAEVLLSPVQFIPSQVANSVTKDQEAPFIKEAAVEEIKQAIFLEAAVKWETDKISNSIVEYGLTPQYGETAISDKVFVKEHKITLSGLKHSKQYHYRVLSRDIFGNIGVSNDFMLDTSIQINKIDAAKVIDKTRPVVKDVNIFRIKDAKDIYLKITSDRPIKAYLTANEPAEMDKHGFGLAPAGFSRINACVKCHSQGASHPVGIRSKGLKTTKIPAELPTIEGGMLTCVTCHYPHGGDKRYFARLDFQRDLCVACHTSAPYI
;
A
#
# COMPACT_ATOMS: atom_id res chain seq x y z
N MET A 1 55.56 8.40 43.45
CA MET A 1 54.16 8.35 42.94
C MET A 1 53.68 9.75 42.60
N GLN A 2 54.18 10.36 41.51
CA GLN A 2 53.77 11.72 41.14
C GLN A 2 54.05 11.98 39.65
N ARG A 3 53.60 11.07 38.77
CA ARG A 3 53.62 11.28 37.30
C ARG A 3 52.38 10.72 36.58
N TYR A 4 51.34 10.31 37.31
CA TYR A 4 50.14 9.67 36.73
C TYR A 4 48.85 10.51 36.81
N VAL A 5 48.92 11.77 37.24
CA VAL A 5 47.72 12.62 37.41
C VAL A 5 47.52 13.60 36.25
N PHE A 6 48.53 13.89 35.43
CA PHE A 6 48.42 14.88 34.34
C PHE A 6 48.00 14.32 32.97
N LEU A 7 48.01 13.00 32.76
CA LEU A 7 47.66 12.41 31.46
C LEU A 7 46.15 12.10 31.30
N LYS A 8 45.37 12.17 32.38
CA LYS A 8 43.90 11.96 32.33
C LYS A 8 43.10 13.22 32.06
N ALA A 9 43.69 14.41 32.18
CA ALA A 9 42.98 15.68 31.94
C ALA A 9 43.04 16.16 30.48
N PHE A 10 43.98 15.67 29.67
CA PHE A 10 44.13 16.12 28.27
C PHE A 10 43.39 15.24 27.24
N LEU A 11 43.11 13.98 27.57
CA LEU A 11 42.34 13.06 26.71
C LEU A 11 40.81 13.22 26.86
N ALA A 12 40.34 13.92 27.89
CA ALA A 12 38.91 14.19 28.10
C ALA A 12 38.40 15.41 27.31
N LEU A 13 39.29 16.31 26.85
CA LEU A 13 38.93 17.54 26.13
C LEU A 13 38.93 17.39 24.60
N ILE A 14 39.53 16.33 24.05
CA ILE A 14 39.48 16.02 22.61
C ILE A 14 38.32 15.06 22.27
N ALA A 15 37.82 14.31 23.27
CA ALA A 15 36.64 13.46 23.12
C ALA A 15 35.30 14.24 23.07
N LEU A 16 35.28 15.52 23.46
CA LEU A 16 34.07 16.35 23.45
C LEU A 16 33.90 17.21 22.18
N ALA A 17 34.89 17.27 21.29
CA ALA A 17 34.86 18.13 20.10
C ALA A 17 34.80 17.38 18.75
N VAL A 18 34.87 16.04 18.75
CA VAL A 18 34.82 15.20 17.52
C VAL A 18 33.51 14.40 17.40
N LEU A 19 32.62 14.47 18.39
CA LEU A 19 31.29 13.84 18.35
C LEU A 19 30.18 14.73 17.74
N CYS A 20 30.54 15.86 17.11
CA CYS A 20 29.60 16.83 16.55
C CYS A 20 29.47 16.84 15.01
N PHE A 21 30.05 15.89 14.26
CA PHE A 21 30.09 16.03 12.80
C PHE A 21 29.85 14.80 11.92
N LEU A 22 29.25 13.72 12.41
CA LEU A 22 28.80 12.62 11.54
C LEU A 22 27.42 12.11 11.98
N PHE A 23 26.51 12.02 11.02
CA PHE A 23 25.07 11.69 11.10
C PHE A 23 24.11 12.83 11.44
N ARG A 24 24.05 13.81 10.54
CA ARG A 24 22.84 14.60 10.28
C ARG A 24 22.21 14.17 8.96
N VAL A 25 21.61 12.98 8.95
CA VAL A 25 20.47 12.65 8.07
C VAL A 25 19.53 11.81 8.92
N LEU A 26 18.84 12.48 9.85
CA LEU A 26 17.62 11.93 10.39
C LEU A 26 16.58 11.93 9.26
N PRO A 27 15.78 10.86 9.08
CA PRO A 27 14.58 10.97 8.26
C PRO A 27 13.79 12.14 8.84
N GLY A 28 13.36 13.05 7.98
CA GLY A 28 12.53 14.18 8.39
C GLY A 28 11.22 13.63 8.95
N ASP A 29 11.21 13.33 10.24
CA ASP A 29 10.00 13.33 11.05
C ASP A 29 9.53 14.77 11.04
N MET A 30 8.72 15.11 10.04
CA MET A 30 7.80 16.22 10.12
C MET A 30 6.69 15.81 11.10
N SER A 31 7.12 15.61 12.35
CA SER A 31 6.29 15.68 13.51
C SER A 31 5.68 17.07 13.49
N TRP A 32 4.39 17.13 13.18
CA TRP A 32 3.57 18.24 13.58
C TRP A 32 3.80 18.35 15.09
N SER A 33 4.54 19.38 15.50
CA SER A 33 4.88 19.61 16.90
C SER A 33 3.59 19.49 17.71
N LYS A 34 3.57 18.63 18.73
CA LYS A 34 2.50 18.62 19.72
C LYS A 34 2.35 19.96 20.45
N ASP A 35 3.29 20.89 20.24
CA ASP A 35 3.37 22.19 20.92
C ASP A 35 2.69 23.34 20.16
N GLY A 36 1.97 23.03 19.08
CA GLY A 36 1.11 24.00 18.39
C GLY A 36 -0.16 23.32 17.94
N GLY A 37 -1.19 23.36 18.79
CA GLY A 37 -2.53 22.88 18.44
C GLY A 37 -3.03 23.48 17.12
N CYS A 38 -4.07 22.88 16.55
CA CYS A 38 -4.69 23.32 15.29
C CYS A 38 -4.99 24.83 15.25
N ASP A 39 -5.22 25.42 16.42
CA ASP A 39 -5.31 26.86 16.69
C ASP A 39 -4.27 27.70 15.98
N ASN A 40 -2.99 27.30 15.93
CA ASN A 40 -1.97 28.15 15.33
C ASN A 40 -2.25 28.43 13.83
N CYS A 41 -2.79 27.45 13.11
CA CYS A 41 -3.14 27.56 11.69
C CYS A 41 -4.53 28.15 11.43
N HIS A 42 -5.38 28.22 12.45
CA HIS A 42 -6.82 28.49 12.30
C HIS A 42 -7.34 29.68 13.10
N SER A 43 -6.62 30.13 14.14
CA SER A 43 -6.95 31.25 15.03
C SER A 43 -5.70 32.00 15.54
N GLY A 44 -4.50 31.46 15.29
CA GLY A 44 -3.24 31.98 15.79
C GLY A 44 -2.47 32.87 14.80
N PRO A 45 -1.23 33.26 15.16
CA PRO A 45 -0.38 34.14 14.35
C PRO A 45 -0.20 33.63 12.91
N LYS A 46 -0.13 32.31 12.71
CA LYS A 46 0.05 31.72 11.38
C LYS A 46 -1.22 31.85 10.51
N ALA A 47 -2.41 31.72 11.07
CA ALA A 47 -3.66 31.98 10.36
C ALA A 47 -3.73 33.41 9.83
N LYS A 48 -3.34 34.37 10.69
CA LYS A 48 -3.29 35.80 10.35
C LYS A 48 -2.25 36.11 9.27
N GLU A 49 -1.08 35.48 9.31
CA GLU A 49 -0.05 35.59 8.27
C GLU A 49 -0.54 35.07 6.91
N LEU A 50 -1.34 34.00 6.92
CA LEU A 50 -1.92 33.39 5.72
C LEU A 50 -3.20 34.08 5.23
N GLY A 51 -3.65 35.15 5.89
CA GLY A 51 -4.90 35.84 5.56
C GLY A 51 -6.15 34.98 5.74
N LEU A 52 -6.08 33.94 6.58
CA LEU A 52 -7.19 33.04 6.86
C LEU A 52 -8.08 33.63 7.96
N ASP A 53 -9.38 33.44 7.81
CA ASP A 53 -10.36 33.77 8.84
C ASP A 53 -10.14 32.95 10.10
N ASP A 54 -10.33 33.58 11.27
CA ASP A 54 -10.32 32.89 12.56
C ASP A 54 -11.56 31.99 12.67
N ILE A 55 -11.38 30.72 12.31
CA ILE A 55 -12.49 29.77 12.23
C ILE A 55 -12.93 29.35 13.64
N TYR A 56 -12.02 29.30 14.61
CA TYR A 56 -12.37 28.93 15.99
C TYR A 56 -13.17 30.04 16.67
N ALA A 57 -12.81 31.32 16.48
CA ALA A 57 -13.61 32.44 16.97
C ALA A 57 -15.00 32.47 16.30
N LYS A 58 -15.08 32.19 14.99
CA LYS A 58 -16.36 32.08 14.28
C LYS A 58 -17.22 30.95 14.83
N ILE A 59 -16.65 29.77 15.07
CA ILE A 59 -17.37 28.62 15.64
C ILE A 59 -17.75 28.86 17.11
N ALA A 60 -16.89 29.52 17.89
CA ALA A 60 -17.14 29.83 19.29
C ALA A 60 -18.38 30.73 19.48
N ALA A 61 -18.66 31.59 18.51
CA ALA A 61 -19.84 32.45 18.49
C ALA A 61 -21.15 31.73 18.10
N LEU A 62 -21.10 30.47 17.62
CA LEU A 62 -22.29 29.71 17.26
C LEU A 62 -22.95 29.10 18.51
N GLN A 63 -24.28 29.10 18.53
CA GLN A 63 -25.08 28.55 19.64
C GLN A 63 -24.93 27.04 19.81
N PHE A 64 -24.70 26.33 18.70
CA PHE A 64 -24.42 24.91 18.68
C PHE A 64 -23.03 24.73 18.08
N LYS A 65 -22.29 23.69 18.46
CA LYS A 65 -20.93 23.43 17.96
C LYS A 65 -20.83 21.95 17.60
N HIS A 66 -19.91 21.61 16.70
CA HIS A 66 -19.65 20.20 16.41
C HIS A 66 -18.83 19.62 17.56
N ALA A 67 -19.23 18.48 18.12
CA ALA A 67 -18.41 17.73 19.08
C ALA A 67 -16.98 17.49 18.57
N VAL A 68 -16.77 17.38 17.25
CA VAL A 68 -15.44 17.23 16.64
C VAL A 68 -14.55 18.45 16.85
N VAL A 69 -15.12 19.64 16.90
CA VAL A 69 -14.40 20.90 17.18
C VAL A 69 -14.25 21.10 18.68
N GLU A 70 -15.28 20.81 19.47
CA GLU A 70 -15.24 20.93 20.94
C GLU A 70 -14.28 19.93 21.59
N GLU A 71 -14.16 18.73 21.03
CA GLU A 71 -13.26 17.67 21.50
C GLU A 71 -11.91 17.68 20.75
N GLU A 72 -11.64 18.72 19.95
CA GLU A 72 -10.41 18.88 19.15
C GLU A 72 -10.09 17.70 18.21
N LYS A 73 -11.10 16.91 17.82
CA LYS A 73 -10.97 15.73 16.94
C LYS A 73 -10.84 16.10 15.45
N CYS A 74 -10.07 17.14 15.13
CA CYS A 74 -9.93 17.70 13.79
C CYS A 74 -9.46 16.67 12.75
N GLU A 75 -8.83 15.57 13.17
CA GLU A 75 -8.50 14.44 12.32
C GLU A 75 -9.69 13.78 11.62
N GLN A 76 -10.91 13.96 12.12
CA GLN A 76 -12.07 13.36 11.48
C GLN A 76 -12.35 13.97 10.10
N CYS A 77 -11.93 15.22 9.90
CA CYS A 77 -12.19 15.99 8.68
C CYS A 77 -10.91 16.34 7.91
N HIS A 78 -9.80 16.62 8.61
CA HIS A 78 -8.60 17.24 8.03
C HIS A 78 -7.37 16.36 8.03
N ILE A 79 -7.19 15.44 9.00
CA ILE A 79 -6.00 14.60 9.09
C ILE A 79 -6.37 13.16 8.77
N ILE A 80 -5.89 12.64 7.65
CA ILE A 80 -6.08 11.23 7.35
C ILE A 80 -5.08 10.43 8.19
N LYS A 81 -5.55 9.93 9.33
CA LYS A 81 -4.82 8.94 10.12
C LYS A 81 -4.60 7.69 9.26
N GLY A 82 -3.33 7.23 9.19
CA GLY A 82 -2.93 6.05 8.41
C GLY A 82 -2.53 6.30 6.95
N LEU A 83 -2.36 7.56 6.53
CA LEU A 83 -1.83 7.86 5.20
C LEU A 83 -0.38 7.37 5.11
N LYS A 84 -0.15 6.34 4.27
CA LYS A 84 1.21 5.84 4.00
C LYS A 84 1.95 6.86 3.13
N THR A 85 3.18 7.18 3.51
CA THR A 85 4.16 7.90 2.67
C THR A 85 4.35 7.11 1.38
N GLY A 86 4.68 7.79 0.29
CA GLY A 86 5.15 7.11 -0.92
C GLY A 86 6.20 6.09 -0.53
N ARG A 87 6.03 4.85 -1.00
CA ARG A 87 6.83 3.70 -0.60
C ARG A 87 7.32 2.99 -1.85
N THR A 88 8.57 2.56 -1.81
CA THR A 88 9.14 1.68 -2.81
C THR A 88 9.39 0.32 -2.17
N TRP A 89 9.01 -0.75 -2.86
CA TRP A 89 9.31 -2.10 -2.43
C TRP A 89 9.63 -2.98 -3.63
N GLU A 90 10.37 -4.05 -3.36
CA GLU A 90 10.84 -4.95 -4.40
C GLU A 90 10.23 -6.35 -4.23
N ILE A 91 9.99 -7.00 -5.36
CA ILE A 91 9.61 -8.41 -5.44
C ILE A 91 10.51 -9.04 -6.50
N VAL A 92 11.17 -10.14 -6.14
CA VAL A 92 12.09 -10.85 -7.02
C VAL A 92 11.60 -12.27 -7.16
N SER A 93 11.59 -12.81 -8.39
CA SER A 93 11.28 -14.22 -8.58
C SER A 93 12.37 -15.10 -7.96
N PRO A 94 11.99 -16.21 -7.29
CA PRO A 94 12.95 -17.07 -6.63
C PRO A 94 13.95 -17.65 -7.64
N ASP A 95 13.44 -18.17 -8.76
CA ASP A 95 14.20 -18.74 -9.87
C ASP A 95 13.74 -18.18 -11.22
N ALA A 96 14.32 -18.70 -12.30
CA ALA A 96 13.97 -18.36 -13.68
C ALA A 96 12.79 -19.19 -14.18
N HIS A 97 11.72 -18.54 -14.64
CA HIS A 97 10.51 -19.20 -15.14
C HIS A 97 10.02 -18.57 -16.44
N LYS A 98 9.35 -19.37 -17.30
CA LYS A 98 8.71 -18.84 -18.52
C LYS A 98 7.43 -18.07 -18.22
N GLU A 99 6.72 -18.49 -17.19
CA GLU A 99 5.46 -17.92 -16.70
C GLU A 99 5.54 -17.75 -15.19
N GLN A 100 5.18 -16.56 -14.71
CA GLN A 100 5.20 -16.22 -13.30
C GLN A 100 4.17 -15.14 -12.99
N VAL A 101 3.56 -15.22 -11.82
CA VAL A 101 2.54 -14.28 -11.36
C VAL A 101 2.97 -13.70 -10.01
N PHE A 102 3.02 -12.39 -9.93
CA PHE A 102 3.41 -11.65 -8.73
C PHE A 102 2.18 -11.14 -8.00
N PHE A 103 2.08 -11.41 -6.70
CA PHE A 103 1.04 -10.84 -5.86
C PHE A 103 1.50 -9.46 -5.33
N LEU A 104 0.74 -8.43 -5.69
CA LEU A 104 1.01 -7.05 -5.31
C LEU A 104 0.21 -6.71 -4.05
N LYS A 105 0.83 -6.90 -2.88
CA LYS A 105 0.17 -6.71 -1.58
C LYS A 105 0.16 -5.26 -1.08
N ASP A 106 -0.70 -5.02 -0.10
CA ASP A 106 -0.80 -3.77 0.67
C ASP A 106 -1.12 -2.52 -0.15
N LEU A 107 -1.76 -2.67 -1.32
CA LEU A 107 -2.08 -1.57 -2.23
C LEU A 107 -3.27 -0.73 -1.73
N SER A 108 -3.18 0.58 -1.95
CA SER A 108 -4.29 1.52 -1.78
C SER A 108 -5.14 1.54 -3.05
N TRP A 109 -6.46 1.35 -2.92
CA TRP A 109 -7.33 1.01 -4.05
C TRP A 109 -7.40 2.09 -5.15
N ASP A 110 -7.33 3.36 -4.78
CA ASP A 110 -7.48 4.48 -5.71
C ASP A 110 -6.16 5.21 -6.01
N ARG A 111 -5.02 4.62 -5.64
CA ARG A 111 -3.70 5.20 -5.89
C ARG A 111 -3.08 4.66 -7.17
N LYS A 112 -2.38 5.55 -7.87
CA LYS A 112 -1.60 5.19 -9.06
C LYS A 112 -0.27 4.60 -8.63
N TYR A 113 0.08 3.43 -9.12
CA TYR A 113 1.37 2.78 -8.92
C TYR A 113 2.16 2.74 -10.21
N LYS A 114 3.50 2.74 -10.10
CA LYS A 114 4.45 2.50 -11.19
C LYS A 114 5.32 1.30 -10.83
N ILE A 115 5.36 0.28 -11.69
CA ILE A 115 6.23 -0.88 -11.55
C ILE A 115 7.33 -0.78 -12.58
N ASP A 116 8.56 -0.61 -12.12
CA ASP A 116 9.76 -0.76 -12.94
C ASP A 116 10.13 -2.24 -13.00
N LEU A 117 10.39 -2.73 -14.21
CA LEU A 117 10.61 -4.15 -14.47
C LEU A 117 11.99 -4.37 -15.08
N LYS A 118 12.77 -5.22 -14.42
CA LYS A 118 14.04 -5.72 -14.91
C LYS A 118 13.98 -7.24 -14.98
N ILE A 119 14.43 -7.80 -16.10
CA ILE A 119 14.52 -9.24 -16.27
C ILE A 119 15.97 -9.65 -16.50
N ARG A 120 16.30 -10.87 -16.08
CA ARG A 120 17.58 -11.51 -16.34
C ARG A 120 17.35 -12.94 -16.77
N ASP A 121 17.96 -13.36 -17.87
CA ASP A 121 17.89 -14.76 -18.28
C ASP A 121 18.94 -15.64 -17.57
N ASN A 122 18.92 -16.92 -17.92
CA ASN A 122 19.88 -17.89 -17.42
C ASN A 122 21.32 -17.70 -17.92
N ALA A 123 21.53 -16.95 -19.01
CA ALA A 123 22.85 -16.60 -19.53
C ALA A 123 23.43 -15.34 -18.86
N GLY A 124 22.64 -14.64 -18.05
CA GLY A 124 23.01 -13.41 -17.36
C GLY A 124 22.68 -12.13 -18.16
N ALA A 125 22.04 -12.24 -19.32
CA ALA A 125 21.61 -11.09 -20.09
C ALA A 125 20.47 -10.35 -19.37
N GLU A 126 20.61 -9.04 -19.20
CA GLU A 126 19.63 -8.20 -18.53
C GLU A 126 18.86 -7.32 -19.53
N VAL A 127 17.55 -7.20 -19.33
CA VAL A 127 16.69 -6.32 -20.12
C VAL A 127 15.82 -5.51 -19.17
N LEU A 128 15.80 -4.19 -19.38
CA LEU A 128 14.86 -3.27 -18.74
C LEU A 128 13.62 -3.15 -19.63
N LEU A 129 12.44 -3.39 -19.06
CA LEU A 129 11.18 -3.25 -19.77
C LEU A 129 10.58 -1.88 -19.52
N SER A 130 9.63 -1.49 -20.39
CA SER A 130 8.81 -0.31 -20.14
C SER A 130 8.05 -0.46 -18.81
N PRO A 131 8.00 0.59 -17.99
CA PRO A 131 7.33 0.52 -16.70
C PRO A 131 5.82 0.37 -16.87
N VAL A 132 5.21 -0.44 -16.01
CA VAL A 132 3.76 -0.63 -15.97
C VAL A 132 3.15 0.36 -14.99
N GLN A 133 2.08 1.05 -15.37
CA GLN A 133 1.35 1.97 -14.49
C GLN A 133 -0.10 1.53 -14.37
N PHE A 134 -0.65 1.57 -13.16
CA PHE A 134 -2.03 1.16 -12.92
C PHE A 134 -2.61 1.83 -11.67
N ILE A 135 -3.94 1.88 -11.59
CA ILE A 135 -4.70 2.18 -10.38
C ILE A 135 -5.51 0.92 -10.05
N PRO A 136 -5.40 0.32 -8.85
CA PRO A 136 -6.07 -0.95 -8.53
C PRO A 136 -7.58 -0.94 -8.83
N SER A 137 -8.29 0.15 -8.49
CA SER A 137 -9.73 0.31 -8.75
C SER A 137 -10.11 0.38 -10.22
N GLN A 138 -9.15 0.63 -11.11
CA GLN A 138 -9.35 0.74 -12.56
C GLN A 138 -8.87 -0.50 -13.32
N VAL A 139 -8.39 -1.54 -12.63
CA VAL A 139 -7.98 -2.80 -13.28
C VAL A 139 -9.23 -3.51 -13.82
N ALA A 140 -9.39 -3.45 -15.15
CA ALA A 140 -10.53 -4.03 -15.86
C ALA A 140 -10.42 -5.55 -16.02
N ASN A 141 -9.21 -6.06 -16.25
CA ASN A 141 -8.95 -7.48 -16.44
C ASN A 141 -9.25 -8.23 -15.14
N SER A 142 -10.22 -9.14 -15.18
CA SER A 142 -10.55 -9.98 -14.04
C SER A 142 -10.67 -11.43 -14.43
N VAL A 143 -10.23 -12.30 -13.53
CA VAL A 143 -10.37 -13.76 -13.65
C VAL A 143 -11.45 -14.26 -12.69
N THR A 144 -12.18 -15.29 -13.12
CA THR A 144 -13.20 -15.93 -12.28
C THR A 144 -12.56 -16.98 -11.39
N LYS A 145 -13.10 -17.16 -10.18
CA LYS A 145 -12.55 -18.08 -9.19
C LYS A 145 -12.63 -19.54 -9.65
N ASP A 146 -11.53 -20.26 -9.50
CA ASP A 146 -11.43 -21.72 -9.63
C ASP A 146 -11.57 -22.39 -8.25
N GLN A 147 -12.06 -23.63 -8.21
CA GLN A 147 -12.18 -24.45 -6.98
C GLN A 147 -11.26 -25.68 -6.95
N GLU A 148 -10.62 -26.07 -8.06
CA GLU A 148 -9.78 -27.27 -8.04
C GLU A 148 -8.35 -26.93 -7.59
N ALA A 149 -7.89 -27.67 -6.59
CA ALA A 149 -6.53 -27.54 -6.06
C ALA A 149 -5.45 -27.90 -7.09
N PRO A 150 -4.26 -27.28 -7.01
CA PRO A 150 -3.13 -27.66 -7.84
C PRO A 150 -2.71 -29.11 -7.55
N PHE A 151 -2.45 -29.88 -8.60
CA PHE A 151 -1.95 -31.23 -8.50
C PHE A 151 -0.41 -31.23 -8.48
N ILE A 152 0.17 -31.74 -7.39
CA ILE A 152 1.62 -31.76 -7.17
C ILE A 152 2.23 -33.02 -7.81
N LYS A 153 3.32 -32.81 -8.56
CA LYS A 153 4.10 -33.85 -9.25
C LYS A 153 5.56 -33.79 -8.81
N GLU A 154 6.20 -34.96 -8.80
CA GLU A 154 7.67 -35.08 -8.73
C GLU A 154 8.32 -34.32 -7.56
N ALA A 155 7.67 -34.32 -6.39
CA ALA A 155 8.25 -33.73 -5.20
C ALA A 155 9.45 -34.55 -4.73
N ALA A 156 10.63 -33.94 -4.73
CA ALA A 156 11.88 -34.58 -4.37
C ALA A 156 12.94 -33.58 -3.90
N VAL A 157 13.98 -34.11 -3.24
CA VAL A 157 15.18 -33.35 -2.88
C VAL A 157 16.13 -33.35 -4.08
N GLU A 158 16.44 -32.16 -4.62
CA GLU A 158 17.35 -31.97 -5.76
C GLU A 158 18.82 -31.91 -5.30
N GLU A 159 19.07 -31.29 -4.15
CA GLU A 159 20.43 -31.01 -3.68
C GLU A 159 20.45 -30.99 -2.14
N ILE A 160 21.50 -31.55 -1.54
CA ILE A 160 21.84 -31.41 -0.13
C ILE A 160 23.31 -31.01 -0.11
N LYS A 161 23.58 -29.78 0.33
CA LYS A 161 24.94 -29.24 0.34
C LYS A 161 25.25 -28.51 1.63
N GLN A 162 26.53 -28.52 1.97
CA GLN A 162 27.07 -27.68 3.02
C GLN A 162 27.45 -26.30 2.47
N ALA A 163 26.72 -25.26 2.88
CA ALA A 163 27.13 -23.86 2.71
C ALA A 163 27.61 -23.31 4.07
N ILE A 164 27.19 -22.10 4.46
CA ILE A 164 27.40 -21.60 5.83
C ILE A 164 26.64 -22.49 6.83
N PHE A 165 25.44 -22.94 6.44
CA PHE A 165 24.66 -23.97 7.13
C PHE A 165 24.42 -25.15 6.17
N LEU A 166 23.99 -26.29 6.72
CA LEU A 166 23.53 -27.40 5.88
C LEU A 166 22.18 -27.02 5.27
N GLU A 167 22.10 -27.14 3.94
CA GLU A 167 20.94 -26.76 3.14
C GLU A 167 20.42 -27.94 2.31
N ALA A 168 19.11 -28.01 2.11
CA ALA A 168 18.47 -28.95 1.20
C ALA A 168 17.53 -28.21 0.25
N ALA A 169 17.71 -28.38 -1.06
CA ALA A 169 16.81 -27.85 -2.07
C ALA A 169 15.72 -28.88 -2.41
N VAL A 170 14.47 -28.52 -2.16
CA VAL A 170 13.29 -29.32 -2.51
C VAL A 170 12.67 -28.74 -3.79
N LYS A 171 12.42 -29.60 -4.78
CA LYS A 171 11.81 -29.25 -6.06
C LYS A 171 10.53 -30.06 -6.27
N TRP A 172 9.52 -29.45 -6.89
CA TRP A 172 8.32 -30.13 -7.38
C TRP A 172 7.68 -29.33 -8.50
N GLU A 173 6.67 -29.90 -9.16
CA GLU A 173 5.90 -29.25 -10.21
C GLU A 173 4.40 -29.27 -9.90
N THR A 174 3.67 -28.31 -10.47
CA THR A 174 2.22 -28.23 -10.41
C THR A 174 1.63 -27.98 -11.79
N ASP A 175 0.39 -28.41 -12.00
CA ASP A 175 -0.37 -28.15 -13.22
C ASP A 175 -0.92 -26.72 -13.29
N LYS A 176 -1.13 -26.08 -12.13
CA LYS A 176 -1.65 -24.72 -11.97
C LYS A 176 -0.63 -23.79 -11.31
N ILE A 177 -0.65 -22.50 -11.67
CA ILE A 177 0.22 -21.49 -11.08
C ILE A 177 -0.10 -21.34 -9.58
N SER A 178 0.88 -21.64 -8.72
CA SER A 178 0.72 -21.65 -7.27
C SER A 178 1.93 -21.09 -6.54
N ASN A 179 1.76 -20.73 -5.27
CA ASN A 179 2.87 -20.40 -4.40
C ASN A 179 3.68 -21.67 -4.02
N SER A 180 4.81 -21.48 -3.35
CA SER A 180 5.69 -22.59 -2.97
C SER A 180 5.82 -22.66 -1.45
N ILE A 181 5.41 -23.78 -0.84
CA ILE A 181 5.47 -24.00 0.61
C ILE A 181 6.09 -25.38 0.89
N VAL A 182 6.99 -25.44 1.85
CA VAL A 182 7.52 -26.70 2.40
C VAL A 182 7.36 -26.67 3.92
N GLU A 183 6.65 -27.66 4.45
CA GLU A 183 6.58 -27.92 5.89
C GLU A 183 7.56 -29.05 6.20
N TYR A 184 8.39 -28.89 7.23
CA TYR A 184 9.42 -29.86 7.57
C TYR A 184 9.69 -29.91 9.07
N GLY A 185 10.24 -31.02 9.55
CA GLY A 185 10.59 -31.20 10.96
C GLY A 185 11.21 -32.57 11.23
N LEU A 186 11.62 -32.80 12.47
CA LEU A 186 12.18 -34.09 12.90
C LEU A 186 11.10 -35.16 13.16
N THR A 187 9.83 -34.77 13.12
CA THR A 187 8.68 -35.66 13.32
C THR A 187 7.61 -35.40 12.25
N PRO A 188 6.65 -36.33 12.04
CA PRO A 188 5.55 -36.15 11.08
C PRO A 188 4.59 -34.99 11.40
N GLN A 189 4.69 -34.39 12.60
CA GLN A 189 3.95 -33.17 12.93
C GLN A 189 4.58 -31.93 12.28
N TYR A 190 5.75 -32.10 11.67
CA TYR A 190 6.59 -31.02 11.19
C TYR A 190 6.86 -30.04 12.34
N GLY A 191 7.18 -28.78 12.05
CA GLY A 191 7.40 -27.76 13.06
C GLY A 191 7.96 -26.48 12.48
N GLU A 192 8.56 -26.58 11.30
CA GLU A 192 9.09 -25.47 10.52
C GLU A 192 8.34 -25.33 9.20
N THR A 193 8.30 -24.11 8.66
CA THR A 193 7.69 -23.82 7.36
C THR A 193 8.56 -22.86 6.57
N ALA A 194 8.95 -23.26 5.36
CA ALA A 194 9.58 -22.40 4.38
C ALA A 194 8.55 -22.01 3.32
N ILE A 195 8.44 -20.71 3.02
CA ILE A 195 7.38 -20.17 2.14
C ILE A 195 7.91 -19.13 1.16
N SER A 196 7.46 -19.23 -0.08
CA SER A 196 7.52 -18.19 -1.11
C SER A 196 6.08 -17.89 -1.56
N ASP A 197 5.49 -16.83 -1.00
CA ASP A 197 4.06 -16.49 -1.13
C ASP A 197 3.77 -15.32 -2.08
N LYS A 198 4.78 -14.53 -2.45
CA LYS A 198 4.61 -13.36 -3.33
C LYS A 198 4.70 -13.69 -4.82
N VAL A 199 5.24 -14.85 -5.17
CA VAL A 199 5.48 -15.27 -6.55
C VAL A 199 4.89 -16.66 -6.76
N PHE A 200 4.02 -16.75 -7.75
CA PHE A 200 3.31 -17.97 -8.12
C PHE A 200 3.88 -18.49 -9.44
N VAL A 201 4.22 -19.78 -9.46
CA VAL A 201 4.93 -20.49 -10.54
C VAL A 201 4.37 -21.91 -10.66
N LYS A 202 4.77 -22.64 -11.71
CA LYS A 202 4.45 -24.08 -11.88
C LYS A 202 5.61 -25.00 -11.54
N GLU A 203 6.83 -24.49 -11.67
CA GLU A 203 8.06 -25.19 -11.31
C GLU A 203 8.55 -24.59 -10.00
N HIS A 204 8.59 -25.40 -8.94
CA HIS A 204 8.83 -24.92 -7.59
C HIS A 204 10.20 -25.33 -7.11
N LYS A 205 10.86 -24.44 -6.38
CA LYS A 205 12.11 -24.73 -5.68
C LYS A 205 12.18 -23.93 -4.39
N ILE A 206 12.40 -24.62 -3.28
CA ILE A 206 12.60 -24.02 -1.96
C ILE A 206 13.87 -24.61 -1.35
N THR A 207 14.76 -23.73 -0.88
CA THR A 207 15.94 -24.13 -0.11
C THR A 207 15.61 -24.09 1.38
N LEU A 208 15.70 -25.23 2.04
CA LEU A 208 15.64 -25.37 3.49
C LEU A 208 17.04 -25.13 4.05
N SER A 209 17.21 -24.19 4.98
CA SER A 209 18.49 -23.85 5.57
C SER A 209 18.54 -24.15 7.07
N GLY A 210 19.75 -24.33 7.63
CA GLY A 210 19.93 -24.53 9.07
C GLY A 210 19.61 -25.96 9.52
N LEU A 211 19.70 -26.93 8.61
CA LEU A 211 19.46 -28.34 8.94
C LEU A 211 20.61 -28.89 9.79
N LYS A 212 20.30 -29.88 10.63
CA LYS A 212 21.31 -30.59 11.42
C LYS A 212 21.83 -31.78 10.60
N HIS A 213 23.13 -32.02 10.65
CA HIS A 213 23.77 -33.18 10.02
C HIS A 213 23.28 -34.50 10.60
N SER A 214 23.27 -35.54 9.77
CA SER A 214 22.97 -36.92 10.15
C SER A 214 21.64 -37.04 10.90
N LYS A 215 20.62 -36.35 10.40
CA LYS A 215 19.25 -36.39 10.89
C LYS A 215 18.29 -36.77 9.77
N GLN A 216 17.23 -37.44 10.16
CA GLN A 216 16.08 -37.68 9.30
C GLN A 216 15.04 -36.60 9.58
N TYR A 217 14.61 -35.94 8.52
CA TYR A 217 13.53 -34.96 8.55
C TYR A 217 12.33 -35.52 7.77
N HIS A 218 11.14 -35.32 8.32
CA HIS A 218 9.89 -35.42 7.58
C HIS A 218 9.65 -34.10 6.86
N TYR A 219 9.20 -34.15 5.62
CA TYR A 219 8.76 -32.97 4.90
C TYR A 219 7.58 -33.28 3.98
N ARG A 220 6.76 -32.26 3.74
CA ARG A 220 5.75 -32.26 2.69
C ARG A 220 5.74 -30.92 1.98
N VAL A 221 5.33 -30.92 0.72
CA VAL A 221 5.18 -29.71 -0.06
C VAL A 221 3.71 -29.35 -0.21
N LEU A 222 3.42 -28.06 -0.14
CA LEU A 222 2.10 -27.50 -0.35
C LEU A 222 2.17 -26.45 -1.44
N SER A 223 1.07 -26.30 -2.16
CA SER A 223 0.94 -25.33 -3.24
C SER A 223 -0.45 -24.73 -3.19
N ARG A 224 -0.53 -23.42 -2.99
CA ARG A 224 -1.76 -22.66 -3.00
C ARG A 224 -1.84 -21.84 -4.27
N ASP A 225 -2.89 -22.05 -5.06
CA ASP A 225 -3.12 -21.24 -6.25
C ASP A 225 -3.54 -19.80 -5.89
N ILE A 226 -3.68 -18.95 -6.92
CA ILE A 226 -4.12 -17.56 -6.72
C ILE A 226 -5.54 -17.46 -6.16
N PHE A 227 -6.36 -18.51 -6.25
CA PHE A 227 -7.75 -18.56 -5.80
C PHE A 227 -7.92 -19.06 -4.36
N GLY A 228 -6.84 -19.55 -3.75
CA GLY A 228 -6.77 -20.06 -2.39
C GLY A 228 -6.93 -21.58 -2.28
N ASN A 229 -7.02 -22.32 -3.38
CA ASN A 229 -7.10 -23.78 -3.34
C ASN A 229 -5.72 -24.37 -3.04
N ILE A 230 -5.65 -25.39 -2.18
CA ILE A 230 -4.39 -25.93 -1.66
C ILE A 230 -4.23 -27.39 -2.08
N GLY A 231 -3.17 -27.66 -2.83
CA GLY A 231 -2.65 -29.00 -3.05
C GLY A 231 -1.62 -29.37 -1.97
N VAL A 232 -1.63 -30.63 -1.55
CA VAL A 232 -0.72 -31.16 -0.52
C VAL A 232 -0.13 -32.47 -1.03
N SER A 233 1.18 -32.65 -0.89
CA SER A 233 1.85 -33.90 -1.23
C SER A 233 1.69 -34.95 -0.13
N ASN A 234 2.16 -36.17 -0.42
CA ASN A 234 2.46 -37.14 0.63
C ASN A 234 3.60 -36.65 1.54
N ASP A 235 3.80 -37.33 2.66
CA ASP A 235 4.98 -37.18 3.51
C ASP A 235 6.20 -37.84 2.87
N PHE A 236 7.34 -37.16 2.94
CA PHE A 236 8.61 -37.63 2.43
C PHE A 236 9.69 -37.54 3.50
N MET A 237 10.72 -38.37 3.35
CA MET A 237 11.89 -38.38 4.22
C MET A 237 13.08 -37.72 3.55
N LEU A 238 13.76 -36.85 4.28
CA LEU A 238 15.03 -36.23 3.92
C LEU A 238 16.10 -36.73 4.90
N ASP A 239 17.11 -37.43 4.40
CA ASP A 239 18.27 -37.87 5.18
C ASP A 239 19.44 -36.91 4.94
N THR A 240 19.88 -36.21 6.00
CA THR A 240 20.98 -35.24 5.91
C THR A 240 22.36 -35.86 6.16
N SER A 241 22.45 -37.18 6.28
CA SER A 241 23.74 -37.90 6.29
C SER A 241 24.34 -38.03 4.89
N ILE A 242 23.51 -37.94 3.84
CA ILE A 242 23.94 -37.99 2.45
C ILE A 242 24.13 -36.56 1.91
N GLN A 243 25.15 -36.38 1.07
CA GLN A 243 25.27 -35.20 0.22
C GLN A 243 24.67 -35.54 -1.13
N ILE A 244 23.80 -34.67 -1.64
CA ILE A 244 23.24 -34.78 -2.99
C ILE A 244 23.77 -33.57 -3.75
N ASN A 245 24.72 -33.80 -4.64
CA ASN A 245 25.23 -32.74 -5.49
C ASN A 245 24.31 -32.60 -6.70
N LYS A 246 23.95 -31.35 -7.02
CA LYS A 246 23.22 -31.07 -8.25
C LYS A 246 24.06 -31.48 -9.45
N ILE A 247 23.47 -32.25 -10.37
CA ILE A 247 24.11 -32.49 -11.67
C ILE A 247 23.84 -31.25 -12.53
N ASP A 248 24.86 -30.43 -12.73
CA ASP A 248 24.80 -29.32 -13.67
C ASP A 248 24.70 -29.88 -15.09
N ALA A 249 23.48 -29.98 -15.61
CA ALA A 249 23.29 -30.16 -17.04
C ALA A 249 23.96 -28.98 -17.76
N ALA A 250 24.79 -29.27 -18.76
CA ALA A 250 25.49 -28.24 -19.53
C ALA A 250 24.48 -27.18 -20.01
N LYS A 251 24.59 -25.97 -19.45
CA LYS A 251 23.73 -24.84 -19.80
C LYS A 251 24.02 -24.51 -21.26
N VAL A 252 23.08 -24.80 -22.16
CA VAL A 252 23.15 -24.29 -23.53
C VAL A 252 23.00 -22.78 -23.43
N ILE A 253 24.11 -22.05 -23.60
CA ILE A 253 24.12 -20.58 -23.49
C ILE A 253 23.58 -20.02 -24.80
N ASP A 254 22.27 -19.84 -24.85
CA ASP A 254 21.65 -19.02 -25.87
C ASP A 254 21.96 -17.55 -25.58
N LYS A 255 22.74 -16.91 -26.45
CA LYS A 255 23.15 -15.50 -26.34
C LYS A 255 22.11 -14.51 -26.88
N THR A 256 20.99 -14.99 -27.41
CA THR A 256 19.91 -14.13 -27.87
C THR A 256 19.23 -13.45 -26.69
N ARG A 257 18.80 -12.20 -26.88
CA ARG A 257 18.14 -11.45 -25.80
C ARG A 257 16.80 -12.09 -25.46
N PRO A 258 16.44 -12.22 -24.16
CA PRO A 258 15.15 -12.74 -23.76
C PRO A 258 14.01 -11.83 -24.25
N VAL A 259 12.90 -12.44 -24.69
CA VAL A 259 11.73 -11.71 -25.18
C VAL A 259 10.55 -11.95 -24.23
N VAL A 260 10.03 -10.86 -23.68
CA VAL A 260 8.79 -10.89 -22.90
C VAL A 260 7.62 -10.84 -23.86
N LYS A 261 6.75 -11.85 -23.77
CA LYS A 261 5.58 -12.01 -24.63
C LYS A 261 4.40 -11.20 -24.13
N ASP A 262 4.18 -11.19 -22.82
CA ASP A 262 3.06 -10.49 -22.21
C ASP A 262 3.39 -10.04 -20.78
N VAL A 263 2.89 -8.87 -20.42
CA VAL A 263 2.91 -8.30 -19.06
C VAL A 263 1.52 -7.76 -18.78
N ASN A 264 0.79 -8.41 -17.88
CA ASN A 264 -0.63 -8.14 -17.66
C ASN A 264 -0.95 -7.97 -16.17
N ILE A 265 -1.62 -6.87 -15.84
CA ILE A 265 -2.20 -6.65 -14.51
C ILE A 265 -3.65 -7.08 -14.51
N PHE A 266 -4.01 -7.91 -13.54
CA PHE A 266 -5.36 -8.42 -13.39
C PHE A 266 -5.73 -8.56 -11.92
N ARG A 267 -7.02 -8.78 -11.67
CA ARG A 267 -7.58 -9.05 -10.35
C ARG A 267 -8.45 -10.30 -10.36
N ILE A 268 -8.72 -10.87 -9.20
CA ILE A 268 -9.76 -11.88 -9.06
C ILE A 268 -11.11 -11.16 -8.95
N LYS A 269 -12.13 -11.67 -9.62
CA LYS A 269 -13.49 -11.10 -9.54
C LYS A 269 -13.95 -11.08 -8.09
N ASP A 270 -14.51 -9.94 -7.67
CA ASP A 270 -15.00 -9.71 -6.30
C ASP A 270 -13.93 -9.74 -5.18
N ALA A 271 -12.64 -9.81 -5.54
CA ALA A 271 -11.52 -9.66 -4.61
C ALA A 271 -10.74 -8.35 -4.84
N LYS A 272 -10.02 -7.91 -3.82
CA LYS A 272 -9.13 -6.72 -3.86
C LYS A 272 -7.67 -7.08 -4.15
N ASP A 273 -7.38 -8.34 -4.44
CA ASP A 273 -6.03 -8.79 -4.72
C ASP A 273 -5.65 -8.45 -6.17
N ILE A 274 -4.50 -7.79 -6.33
CA ILE A 274 -3.94 -7.44 -7.64
C ILE A 274 -2.74 -8.32 -7.93
N TYR A 275 -2.69 -8.81 -9.15
CA TYR A 275 -1.63 -9.67 -9.65
C TYR A 275 -1.01 -9.09 -10.92
N LEU A 276 0.30 -9.30 -11.07
CA LEU A 276 1.04 -9.01 -12.30
C LEU A 276 1.52 -10.34 -12.89
N LYS A 277 1.04 -10.70 -14.07
CA LYS A 277 1.52 -11.85 -14.84
C LYS A 277 2.61 -11.42 -15.83
N ILE A 278 3.70 -12.17 -15.87
CA ILE A 278 4.76 -12.02 -16.88
C ILE A 278 4.94 -13.35 -17.60
N THR A 279 4.92 -13.33 -18.93
CA THR A 279 5.23 -14.49 -19.78
C THR A 279 6.34 -14.17 -20.76
N SER A 280 7.17 -15.17 -21.06
CA SER A 280 8.38 -15.01 -21.87
C SER A 280 8.61 -16.22 -22.79
N ASP A 281 9.53 -16.08 -23.73
CA ASP A 281 9.95 -17.14 -24.65
C ASP A 281 10.81 -18.22 -23.96
N ARG A 282 11.54 -17.84 -22.92
CA ARG A 282 12.49 -18.69 -22.17
C ARG A 282 12.43 -18.40 -20.67
N PRO A 283 12.96 -19.28 -19.81
CA PRO A 283 12.98 -19.02 -18.37
C PRO A 283 13.78 -17.76 -18.03
N ILE A 284 13.16 -16.83 -17.31
CA ILE A 284 13.77 -15.57 -16.87
C ILE A 284 13.49 -15.32 -15.39
N LYS A 285 14.47 -14.73 -14.72
CA LYS A 285 14.31 -14.15 -13.38
C LYS A 285 13.81 -12.72 -13.52
N ALA A 286 12.75 -12.35 -12.82
CA ALA A 286 12.20 -11.00 -12.87
C ALA A 286 12.38 -10.27 -11.52
N TYR A 287 12.68 -8.98 -11.64
CA TYR A 287 12.90 -8.04 -10.56
C TYR A 287 11.89 -6.91 -10.75
N LEU A 288 10.96 -6.80 -9.81
CA LEU A 288 9.92 -5.79 -9.80
C LEU A 288 10.28 -4.76 -8.74
N THR A 289 10.34 -3.50 -9.13
CA THR A 289 10.41 -2.37 -8.19
C THR A 289 9.09 -1.61 -8.28
N ALA A 290 8.23 -1.80 -7.28
CA ALA A 290 6.94 -1.14 -7.20
C ALA A 290 7.09 0.17 -6.44
N ASN A 291 6.64 1.26 -7.06
CA ASN A 291 6.69 2.60 -6.52
C ASN A 291 5.26 3.10 -6.31
N GLU A 292 4.91 3.34 -5.05
CA GLU A 292 3.79 4.17 -4.67
C GLU A 292 4.28 5.62 -4.67
N PRO A 293 3.84 6.46 -5.61
CA PRO A 293 4.16 7.87 -5.57
C PRO A 293 3.62 8.43 -4.25
N ALA A 294 4.44 9.24 -3.58
CA ALA A 294 3.93 10.09 -2.53
C ALA A 294 2.92 11.03 -3.17
N GLU A 295 1.64 10.83 -2.89
CA GLU A 295 0.67 11.91 -3.06
C GLU A 295 1.01 12.96 -2.00
N MET A 296 1.94 13.84 -2.34
CA MET A 296 2.01 15.14 -1.70
C MET A 296 0.79 15.90 -2.18
N ASP A 297 -0.28 15.83 -1.40
CA ASP A 297 -1.33 16.83 -1.50
C ASP A 297 -0.67 18.21 -1.28
N LYS A 298 -1.07 19.21 -2.07
CA LYS A 298 -0.55 20.59 -2.01
C LYS A 298 -0.68 21.23 -0.61
N HIS A 299 -1.53 20.67 0.25
CA HIS A 299 -1.75 21.13 1.61
C HIS A 299 -0.80 20.47 2.64
N GLY A 300 -0.04 19.43 2.27
CA GLY A 300 0.96 18.78 3.14
C GLY A 300 0.66 17.32 3.47
N PHE A 301 1.67 16.61 3.97
CA PHE A 301 1.59 15.17 4.24
C PHE A 301 0.63 14.86 5.39
N GLY A 302 -0.30 13.91 5.17
CA GLY A 302 -1.28 13.48 6.16
C GLY A 302 -2.58 14.29 6.18
N LEU A 303 -2.71 15.33 5.34
CA LEU A 303 -3.95 16.09 5.23
C LEU A 303 -4.93 15.47 4.23
N ALA A 304 -6.22 15.68 4.49
CA ALA A 304 -7.30 15.24 3.63
C ALA A 304 -7.26 15.98 2.28
N PRO A 305 -7.35 15.26 1.15
CA PRO A 305 -7.40 15.92 -0.15
C PRO A 305 -8.71 16.69 -0.29
N ALA A 306 -8.70 17.71 -1.14
CA ALA A 306 -9.84 18.60 -1.33
C ALA A 306 -11.15 17.87 -1.68
N GLY A 307 -11.11 16.70 -2.32
CA GLY A 307 -12.32 15.91 -2.58
C GLY A 307 -12.96 15.32 -1.32
N PHE A 308 -12.15 14.96 -0.33
CA PHE A 308 -12.59 14.36 0.92
C PHE A 308 -13.30 15.37 1.83
N SER A 309 -12.74 16.58 1.95
CA SER A 309 -13.26 17.66 2.81
C SER A 309 -14.56 18.31 2.32
N ARG A 310 -15.08 17.91 1.15
CA ARG A 310 -16.26 18.52 0.53
C ARG A 310 -17.59 17.89 0.95
N ILE A 311 -17.80 16.62 0.64
CA ILE A 311 -19.05 15.90 0.96
C ILE A 311 -18.78 14.57 1.68
N ASN A 312 -17.68 13.91 1.33
CA ASN A 312 -17.35 12.59 1.86
C ASN A 312 -17.10 12.61 3.38
N ALA A 313 -16.52 13.70 3.91
CA ALA A 313 -16.36 13.87 5.36
C ALA A 313 -17.71 13.94 6.09
N CYS A 314 -18.69 14.66 5.54
CA CYS A 314 -20.00 14.86 6.18
C CYS A 314 -20.80 13.55 6.27
N VAL A 315 -20.80 12.76 5.19
CA VAL A 315 -21.61 11.53 5.11
C VAL A 315 -21.10 10.38 5.99
N LYS A 316 -19.88 10.50 6.54
CA LYS A 316 -19.36 9.52 7.50
C LYS A 316 -20.13 9.52 8.82
N CYS A 317 -20.59 10.68 9.25
CA CYS A 317 -21.31 10.85 10.52
C CYS A 317 -22.80 11.09 10.28
N HIS A 318 -23.17 11.70 9.16
CA HIS A 318 -24.55 11.97 8.77
C HIS A 318 -24.90 11.16 7.53
N SER A 319 -25.34 9.91 7.73
CA SER A 319 -25.83 9.05 6.65
C SER A 319 -26.88 9.79 5.82
N GLN A 320 -26.77 9.73 4.50
CA GLN A 320 -27.74 10.38 3.62
C GLN A 320 -29.13 9.78 3.79
N GLY A 321 -29.99 10.51 4.50
CA GLY A 321 -31.44 10.34 4.51
C GLY A 321 -32.18 11.52 3.88
N ALA A 322 -31.49 12.41 3.16
CA ALA A 322 -32.07 13.65 2.65
C ALA A 322 -32.70 13.50 1.25
N SER A 323 -33.84 14.14 1.04
CA SER A 323 -34.70 14.05 -0.15
C SER A 323 -34.23 14.85 -1.36
N HIS A 324 -32.96 15.29 -1.43
CA HIS A 324 -32.49 16.23 -2.46
C HIS A 324 -30.99 16.09 -2.79
N PRO A 325 -30.54 16.57 -3.96
CA PRO A 325 -29.17 16.34 -4.43
C PRO A 325 -28.11 17.22 -3.74
N VAL A 326 -26.93 16.64 -3.50
CA VAL A 326 -25.70 17.31 -3.02
C VAL A 326 -24.48 16.77 -3.80
N GLY A 327 -23.39 17.53 -3.85
CA GLY A 327 -22.19 17.17 -4.64
C GLY A 327 -22.25 17.60 -6.12
N ILE A 328 -23.18 18.49 -6.49
CA ILE A 328 -23.42 18.94 -7.87
C ILE A 328 -22.83 20.35 -8.09
N ARG A 329 -22.28 20.62 -9.28
CA ARG A 329 -21.75 21.95 -9.63
C ARG A 329 -22.86 22.91 -10.08
N SER A 330 -22.84 24.13 -9.55
CA SER A 330 -23.78 25.21 -9.88
C SER A 330 -23.74 25.61 -11.35
N LYS A 331 -22.54 25.66 -11.96
CA LYS A 331 -22.33 26.07 -13.35
C LYS A 331 -22.89 25.09 -14.41
N GLY A 332 -23.51 23.98 -14.00
CA GLY A 332 -24.12 22.99 -14.90
C GLY A 332 -25.65 22.87 -14.80
N LEU A 333 -26.30 23.61 -13.92
CA LEU A 333 -27.74 23.50 -13.68
C LEU A 333 -28.51 24.46 -14.60
N LYS A 334 -29.27 23.92 -15.56
CA LYS A 334 -30.05 24.71 -16.53
C LYS A 334 -31.26 25.42 -15.90
N THR A 335 -31.78 24.87 -14.80
CA THR A 335 -33.09 25.24 -14.21
C THR A 335 -32.97 25.80 -12.79
N THR A 336 -31.76 25.87 -12.23
CA THR A 336 -31.53 26.19 -10.83
C THR A 336 -30.26 27.02 -10.72
N LYS A 337 -30.34 28.22 -10.13
CA LYS A 337 -29.21 29.11 -9.89
C LYS A 337 -29.02 29.25 -8.40
N ILE A 338 -27.85 28.85 -7.89
CA ILE A 338 -27.53 29.08 -6.49
C ILE A 338 -27.26 30.58 -6.31
N PRO A 339 -27.96 31.26 -5.39
CA PRO A 339 -27.69 32.65 -5.08
C PRO A 339 -26.25 32.88 -4.62
N ALA A 340 -25.70 34.07 -4.89
CA ALA A 340 -24.31 34.38 -4.59
C ALA A 340 -24.03 34.41 -3.08
N GLU A 341 -25.05 34.71 -2.28
CA GLU A 341 -25.06 34.74 -0.82
C GLU A 341 -25.00 33.35 -0.18
N LEU A 342 -25.35 32.28 -0.91
CA LEU A 342 -25.23 30.93 -0.39
C LEU A 342 -23.82 30.37 -0.68
N PRO A 343 -23.09 29.91 0.34
CA PRO A 343 -21.70 29.52 0.16
C PRO A 343 -21.63 28.23 -0.64
N THR A 344 -20.88 28.28 -1.74
CA THR A 344 -20.47 27.08 -2.46
C THR A 344 -19.01 26.81 -2.17
N ILE A 345 -18.65 25.53 -2.18
CA ILE A 345 -17.25 25.14 -2.13
C ILE A 345 -16.61 25.30 -3.53
N GLU A 346 -15.28 25.19 -3.59
CA GLU A 346 -14.45 25.44 -4.77
C GLU A 346 -15.04 24.90 -6.09
N GLY A 347 -15.14 25.79 -7.08
CA GLY A 347 -15.72 25.50 -8.39
C GLY A 347 -17.26 25.42 -8.37
N GLY A 348 -17.90 26.11 -7.42
CA GLY A 348 -19.35 26.29 -7.35
C GLY A 348 -20.12 25.05 -6.96
N MET A 349 -19.50 24.10 -6.26
CA MET A 349 -20.17 22.85 -5.90
C MET A 349 -21.10 23.05 -4.70
N LEU A 350 -22.34 22.59 -4.86
CA LEU A 350 -23.37 22.55 -3.83
C LEU A 350 -23.09 21.39 -2.88
N THR A 351 -23.00 21.65 -1.59
CA THR A 351 -22.93 20.62 -0.55
C THR A 351 -23.86 20.96 0.61
N CYS A 352 -23.87 20.13 1.66
CA CYS A 352 -24.69 20.37 2.84
C CYS A 352 -24.48 21.77 3.42
N VAL A 353 -23.25 22.30 3.40
CA VAL A 353 -22.89 23.61 3.99
C VAL A 353 -23.44 24.80 3.20
N THR A 354 -23.87 24.58 1.95
CA THR A 354 -24.49 25.62 1.13
C THR A 354 -25.89 25.96 1.60
N CYS A 355 -26.65 24.98 2.07
CA CYS A 355 -28.03 25.17 2.52
C CYS A 355 -28.15 25.16 4.04
N HIS A 356 -27.29 24.41 4.72
CA HIS A 356 -27.24 24.35 6.18
C HIS A 356 -26.04 25.12 6.71
N TYR A 357 -26.23 25.74 7.86
CA TYR A 357 -25.16 26.07 8.78
C TYR A 357 -24.74 24.77 9.47
N PRO A 358 -23.55 24.24 9.17
CA PRO A 358 -23.05 23.09 9.90
C PRO A 358 -22.87 23.53 11.34
N HIS A 359 -23.55 22.86 12.26
CA HIS A 359 -23.34 23.08 13.70
C HIS A 359 -23.76 24.48 14.14
N GLY A 360 -24.97 24.91 13.79
CA GLY A 360 -25.51 26.21 14.24
C GLY A 360 -26.59 26.71 13.30
N GLY A 361 -27.27 27.81 13.63
CA GLY A 361 -28.33 28.40 12.81
C GLY A 361 -29.55 28.72 13.65
N ASP A 362 -30.15 29.88 13.39
CA ASP A 362 -31.37 30.36 14.07
C ASP A 362 -32.66 29.79 13.44
N LYS A 363 -32.53 29.08 12.32
CA LYS A 363 -33.65 28.50 11.58
C LYS A 363 -33.83 27.01 11.87
N ARG A 364 -35.03 26.53 11.59
CA ARG A 364 -35.38 25.11 11.67
C ARG A 364 -34.42 24.27 10.82
N TYR A 365 -33.96 23.15 11.38
CA TYR A 365 -32.97 22.25 10.76
C TYR A 365 -31.64 22.92 10.39
N PHE A 366 -31.27 24.00 11.09
CA PHE A 366 -30.01 24.70 10.87
C PHE A 366 -29.86 25.23 9.43
N ALA A 367 -30.97 25.50 8.74
CA ALA A 367 -30.95 26.01 7.38
C ALA A 367 -30.48 27.48 7.35
N ARG A 368 -29.88 27.91 6.24
CA ARG A 368 -29.51 29.30 6.00
C ARG A 368 -30.70 30.18 5.63
N LEU A 369 -31.70 29.58 5.02
CA LEU A 369 -32.95 30.20 4.61
C LEU A 369 -34.12 29.43 5.23
N ASP A 370 -35.29 30.04 5.32
CA ASP A 370 -36.49 29.34 5.75
C ASP A 370 -36.84 28.21 4.76
N PHE A 371 -36.85 26.97 5.26
CA PHE A 371 -37.05 25.78 4.45
C PHE A 371 -38.47 25.71 3.84
N GLN A 372 -39.47 26.34 4.48
CA GLN A 372 -40.86 26.29 4.04
C GLN A 372 -41.20 27.38 3.03
N ARG A 373 -40.43 28.47 2.99
CA ARG A 373 -40.76 29.66 2.20
C ARG A 373 -39.69 30.04 1.20
N ASP A 374 -38.44 30.12 1.66
CA ASP A 374 -37.41 30.89 0.96
C ASP A 374 -36.38 30.00 0.26
N LEU A 375 -36.06 28.83 0.83
CA LEU A 375 -34.96 27.98 0.34
C LEU A 375 -35.20 27.48 -1.10
N CYS A 376 -36.41 27.00 -1.38
CA CYS A 376 -36.76 26.48 -2.70
C CYS A 376 -36.79 27.59 -3.75
N VAL A 377 -37.36 28.74 -3.40
CA VAL A 377 -37.56 29.87 -4.31
C VAL A 377 -36.22 30.49 -4.68
N ALA A 378 -35.32 30.68 -3.69
CA ALA A 378 -34.01 31.28 -3.88
C ALA A 378 -33.20 30.62 -5.00
N CYS A 379 -33.32 29.30 -5.18
CA CYS A 379 -32.58 28.58 -6.20
C CYS A 379 -33.31 28.45 -7.54
N HIS A 380 -34.63 28.62 -7.57
CA HIS A 380 -35.47 28.33 -8.74
C HIS A 380 -36.08 29.55 -9.41
N THR A 381 -35.97 30.75 -8.82
CA THR A 381 -36.42 32.00 -9.46
C THR A 381 -35.27 32.79 -10.07
N SER A 382 -35.55 33.51 -11.15
CA SER A 382 -34.57 34.30 -11.90
C SER A 382 -34.31 35.71 -11.34
N ALA A 383 -35.03 36.14 -10.30
CA ALA A 383 -34.85 37.43 -9.63
C ALA A 383 -34.19 37.24 -8.24
N PRO A 384 -33.28 38.15 -7.81
CA PRO A 384 -32.67 38.08 -6.48
C PRO A 384 -33.74 38.26 -5.39
N TYR A 385 -33.60 37.52 -4.29
CA TYR A 385 -34.35 37.76 -3.06
C TYR A 385 -33.93 39.14 -2.53
N ILE A 386 -34.85 40.11 -2.48
CA ILE A 386 -34.61 41.46 -1.95
C ILE A 386 -35.03 41.50 -0.49
#